data_AF-A0A849UF72-F1
#
_entry.id   AF-A0A849UF72-F1
#
_cell.length_a   1.000
_cell.length_b   1.000
_cell.length_c   1.000
_cell.angle_alpha   90.00
_cell.angle_beta   90.00
_cell.angle_gamma   90.00
#
_symmetry.space_group_name_H-M   'P 1'
#
loop_
_entity.id
_entity.type
_entity.pdbx_description
1 polymer ?
#
loop_
_entity_poly.entity_id
_entity_poly.type
_entity_poly.pdbx_seq_one_letter_code
_entity_poly.pdbx_strand_id
1 'polypeptide(L)' 'MVNCISCGKDIADNSKFCRFCSAPQVAKPSVPSCKKCGSVLLPNAKFCKGCGAKVEQIDNLATPTP' A
#
# COMPACT_ATOMS: atom_id res chain seq x y z
N MET A 1 2.29 16.28 -12.62
CA MET A 1 1.23 17.14 -12.05
C MET A 1 0.03 16.24 -11.93
N VAL A 2 -0.44 15.98 -10.72
CA VAL A 2 -1.43 14.92 -10.43
C VAL A 2 -2.66 15.50 -9.79
N ASN A 3 -3.80 14.84 -9.94
CA ASN A 3 -5.02 15.26 -9.28
C ASN A 3 -5.10 14.67 -7.89
N CYS A 4 -5.54 15.50 -6.95
CA CYS A 4 -5.77 15.09 -5.58
C CYS A 4 -6.79 13.95 -5.53
N ILE A 5 -6.41 12.79 -4.97
CA ILE A 5 -7.28 11.62 -4.82
C ILE A 5 -8.50 11.86 -3.91
N SER A 6 -8.57 13.00 -3.21
CA SER A 6 -9.67 13.33 -2.28
C SER A 6 -10.56 14.46 -2.79
N CYS A 7 -10.02 15.47 -3.47
CA CYS A 7 -10.79 16.63 -3.91
C CYS A 7 -10.65 16.98 -5.40
N GLY A 8 -9.87 16.22 -6.17
CA GLY A 8 -9.67 16.40 -7.61
C GLY A 8 -8.81 17.60 -8.02
N LYS A 9 -8.44 18.48 -7.08
CA LYS A 9 -7.58 19.65 -7.36
C LYS A 9 -6.18 19.25 -7.79
N ASP A 10 -5.60 20.10 -8.60
CA ASP A 10 -4.28 19.91 -9.14
C ASP A 10 -3.18 20.09 -8.06
N ILE A 11 -2.26 19.13 -7.96
CA ILE A 11 -1.17 19.10 -6.99
C ILE A 11 0.15 18.66 -7.64
N ALA A 12 1.25 18.92 -6.94
CA ALA A 12 2.56 18.42 -7.35
C ALA A 12 2.64 16.89 -7.27
N ASP A 13 3.32 16.28 -8.25
CA ASP A 13 3.48 14.83 -8.43
C ASP A 13 4.03 14.11 -7.18
N ASN A 14 4.89 14.81 -6.42
CA ASN A 14 5.53 14.33 -5.20
C ASN A 14 4.91 14.91 -3.92
N SER A 15 3.75 15.57 -4.01
CA SER A 15 3.10 16.18 -2.86
C SER A 15 2.46 15.10 -1.99
N LYS A 16 3.05 14.81 -0.82
CA LYS A 16 2.51 13.83 0.14
C LYS A 16 1.14 14.22 0.69
N PHE A 17 0.81 15.50 0.63
CA PHE A 17 -0.45 16.08 1.08
C PHE A 17 -0.93 17.11 0.08
N CYS A 18 -2.25 17.24 -0.06
CA CYS A 18 -2.86 18.29 -0.86
C CYS A 18 -2.79 19.63 -0.11
N ARG A 19 -2.26 20.69 -0.73
CA ARG A 19 -2.19 22.04 -0.13
C ARG A 19 -3.57 22.69 0.05
N PHE A 20 -4.58 22.21 -0.68
CA PHE A 20 -5.91 22.82 -0.68
C PHE A 20 -6.90 22.19 0.30
N CYS A 21 -6.89 20.86 0.43
CA CYS A 21 -7.80 20.14 1.34
C CYS A 21 -7.07 19.43 2.50
N SER A 22 -5.74 19.53 2.56
CA SER A 22 -4.90 18.88 3.58
C SER A 22 -4.97 17.35 3.62
N ALA A 23 -5.61 16.73 2.62
CA ALA A 23 -5.70 15.27 2.56
C ALA A 23 -4.36 14.65 2.14
N PRO A 24 -3.97 13.49 2.73
CA PRO A 24 -2.80 12.74 2.31
C PRO A 24 -3.00 12.22 0.89
N GLN A 25 -1.94 12.33 0.10
CA GLN A 25 -1.85 11.92 -1.31
C GLN A 25 -0.84 10.80 -1.51
N VAL A 26 -0.26 10.32 -0.41
CA VAL A 26 0.48 9.07 -0.39
C VAL A 26 -0.51 7.92 -0.52
N ALA A 27 -0.46 7.22 -1.66
CA ALA A 27 -0.99 5.87 -1.71
C ALA A 27 -0.25 5.09 -0.62
N LYS A 28 -0.95 4.77 0.49
CA LYS A 28 -0.41 3.85 1.48
C LYS A 28 0.07 2.64 0.69
N PRO A 29 1.31 2.16 0.90
CA PRO A 29 1.66 0.83 0.39
C PRO A 29 0.51 -0.06 0.84
N SER A 30 -0.20 -0.67 -0.11
CA SER A 30 -1.31 -1.56 0.21
C SER A 30 -0.69 -2.77 0.86
N VAL A 31 -0.39 -2.64 2.16
CA VAL A 31 0.15 -3.71 2.96
C VAL A 31 -1.00 -4.71 3.08
N PRO A 32 -0.90 -5.88 2.44
CA PRO A 32 -2.04 -6.78 2.39
C PRO A 32 -2.37 -7.22 3.81
N SER A 33 -3.65 -7.28 4.15
CA SER A 33 -4.10 -7.80 5.45
C SER A 33 -4.47 -9.28 5.31
N CYS A 34 -4.17 -10.07 6.34
CA CYS A 34 -4.51 -11.48 6.36
C CYS A 34 -6.02 -11.66 6.35
N LYS A 35 -6.56 -12.37 5.35
CA LYS A 35 -7.99 -12.68 5.30
C LYS A 35 -8.47 -13.64 6.40
N LYS A 36 -7.55 -14.37 7.05
CA LYS A 36 -7.90 -15.28 8.15
C LYS A 36 -7.94 -14.62 9.53
N CYS A 37 -7.02 -13.71 9.83
CA CYS A 37 -6.92 -13.11 11.18
C CYS A 37 -6.93 -11.58 11.20
N GLY A 38 -6.93 -10.92 10.04
CA GLY A 38 -6.87 -9.46 9.93
C GLY A 38 -5.49 -8.85 10.20
N SER A 39 -4.47 -9.65 10.55
CA SER A 39 -3.12 -9.11 10.80
C SER A 39 -2.49 -8.57 9.52
N VAL A 40 -1.80 -7.44 9.67
CA VAL A 40 -1.00 -6.81 8.61
C VAL A 40 0.08 -7.79 8.15
N LEU A 41 0.09 -8.12 6.86
CA LEU A 41 1.11 -8.98 6.25
C LEU A 41 2.20 -8.11 5.66
N LEU A 42 3.45 -8.49 5.78
CA LEU A 42 4.50 -7.74 5.10
C LEU A 42 4.28 -7.85 3.58
N PRO A 43 4.68 -6.81 2.81
CA PRO A 43 4.61 -6.84 1.34
C PRO A 43 5.50 -7.92 0.70
N ASN A 44 6.27 -8.69 1.49
CA ASN A 44 7.02 -9.87 1.05
C ASN A 44 6.78 -11.11 1.96
N ALA A 45 5.71 -11.11 2.77
CA ALA A 45 5.37 -12.24 3.63
C ALA A 45 4.64 -13.35 2.86
N LYS A 46 5.30 -14.50 2.71
CA LYS A 46 4.68 -15.77 2.26
C LYS A 46 3.72 -16.39 3.28
N PHE A 47 3.86 -16.00 4.55
CA PHE A 47 3.07 -16.52 5.66
C PHE A 47 2.69 -15.40 6.62
N CYS A 48 1.46 -15.47 7.15
CA CYS A 48 0.99 -14.55 8.16
C CYS A 48 1.73 -14.79 9.48
N LYS A 49 2.45 -13.79 9.97
CA LYS A 49 3.11 -13.82 11.29
C LYS A 49 2.12 -13.91 12.46
N GLY A 50 0.87 -13.48 12.26
CA GLY A 50 -0.14 -13.46 13.32
C GLY A 50 -0.84 -14.81 13.53
N CYS A 51 -1.10 -15.57 12.46
CA CYS A 51 -1.87 -16.82 12.55
C CYS A 51 -1.25 -18.02 11.83
N GLY A 52 -0.10 -17.86 11.17
CA GLY A 52 0.55 -18.93 10.40
C GLY A 52 -0.12 -19.28 9.07
N ALA A 53 -1.16 -18.55 8.65
CA ALA A 53 -1.82 -18.78 7.37
C ALA A 53 -0.89 -18.49 6.18
N LYS A 54 -0.90 -19.37 5.17
CA LYS A 54 -0.26 -19.10 3.88
C LYS A 54 -0.95 -17.92 3.20
N VAL A 55 -0.16 -16.98 2.71
CA VAL A 55 -0.64 -15.82 1.96
C VAL A 55 0.09 -15.80 0.64
N GLU A 56 -0.65 -16.13 -0.42
CA GLU A 56 -0.21 -16.00 -1.80
C GLU A 56 -0.19 -14.51 -2.13
N GLN A 57 0.99 -13.92 -2.05
CA GLN A 57 1.16 -12.55 -2.49
C GLN A 57 1.11 -12.46 -4.00
N ILE A 58 0.16 -11.67 -4.48
CA ILE A 58 0.07 -11.21 -5.87
C ILE A 58 0.93 -9.96 -6.07
N ASP A 59 2.21 -10.02 -5.69
CA ASP A 59 3.13 -8.92 -5.98
C ASP A 59 3.91 -9.27 -7.25
N ASN A 60 3.49 -8.63 -8.35
CA ASN A 60 4.25 -8.54 -9.59
C ASN A 60 5.46 -7.60 -9.37
N LEU A 61 6.36 -7.95 -8.44
CA LEU A 61 7.61 -7.25 -8.22
C LEU A 61 8.73 -8.23 -7.85
N ALA A 62 9.53 -8.52 -8.87
CA ALA A 62 10.95 -8.88 -8.82
C ALA A 62 11.33 -10.11 -7.99
N THR A 63 11.37 -11.25 -8.70
CA THR A 63 12.45 -12.25 -8.71
C THR A 63 13.53 -12.14 -7.61
N PRO A 64 13.73 -13.19 -6.79
CA PRO A 64 14.89 -13.29 -5.91
C PRO A 64 16.15 -13.46 -6.75
N THR A 65 17.11 -12.55 -6.62
CA THR A 65 18.50 -12.74 -7.07
C THR A 65 19.21 -13.61 -6.01
N PRO A 66 20.01 -14.63 -6.42
CA PRO A 66 20.48 -15.75 -5.57
C PRO A 66 21.38 -15.38 -4.39
#